data_AF-A0A3P1YQM4-F1
#
_entry.id   AF-A0A3P1YQM4-F1
#
_cell.length_a   1.000
_cell.length_b   1.000
_cell.length_c   1.000
_cell.angle_alpha   90.00
_cell.angle_beta   90.00
_cell.angle_gamma   90.00
#
_symmetry.space_group_name_H-M   'P 1'
#
loop_
_entity.id
_entity.type
_entity.pdbx_description
1 polymer ?
#
loop_
_entity_poly.entity_id
_entity_poly.type
_entity_poly.pdbx_seq_one_letter_code
_entity_poly.pdbx_strand_id
1 'polypeptide(L)' 'MTSDNLTQFALQYDYYDRTYFNRAFKEFTNLSPLQLFQKI' A
#
# COMPACT_ATOMS: atom_id res chain seq x y z
N MET A 1 -0.41 -1.22 -10.66
CA MET A 1 -1.03 -1.92 -9.51
C MET A 1 -2.48 -1.43 -9.35
N THR A 2 -3.48 -2.31 -9.25
CA THR A 2 -4.90 -1.92 -9.05
C THR A 2 -5.24 -1.83 -7.56
N SER A 3 -6.38 -1.20 -7.22
CA SER A 3 -6.89 -1.10 -5.84
C SER A 3 -7.03 -2.48 -5.17
N ASP A 4 -7.52 -3.47 -5.91
CA ASP A 4 -7.73 -4.82 -5.39
C ASP A 4 -6.40 -5.56 -5.15
N ASN A 5 -5.39 -5.34 -6.00
CA ASN A 5 -4.05 -5.88 -5.80
C ASN A 5 -3.37 -5.29 -4.55
N LEU A 6 -3.66 -4.03 -4.20
CA LEU A 6 -3.12 -3.39 -2.99
C LEU A 6 -3.75 -3.97 -1.71
N THR A 7 -5.04 -4.27 -1.73
CA THR A 7 -5.71 -4.92 -0.58
C THR A 7 -5.17 -6.33 -0.36
N GLN A 8 -5.00 -7.11 -1.43
CA GLN A 8 -4.41 -8.46 -1.33
C GLN A 8 -2.95 -8.41 -0.85
N PHE A 9 -2.16 -7.45 -1.36
CA PHE A 9 -0.80 -7.22 -0.89
C PHE A 9 -0.77 -6.88 0.60
N ALA A 10 -1.61 -5.97 1.08
CA ALA A 10 -1.69 -5.64 2.50
C ALA A 10 -1.94 -6.89 3.36
N LEU A 11 -2.93 -7.70 3.00
CA LEU A 11 -3.27 -8.93 3.74
C LEU A 11 -2.15 -9.98 3.71
N GLN A 12 -1.39 -10.07 2.62
CA GLN A 12 -0.26 -11.00 2.50
C GLN A 12 0.89 -10.69 3.48
N TYR A 13 1.05 -9.43 3.89
CA TYR A 13 2.12 -8.98 4.79
C TYR A 13 1.59 -8.63 6.18
N ASP A 14 0.54 -9.30 6.63
CA ASP A 14 -0.09 -9.12 7.96
C ASP A 14 -0.62 -7.71 8.25
N TYR A 15 -0.84 -6.89 7.22
CA TYR A 15 -1.60 -5.65 7.41
C TYR A 15 -3.08 -6.00 7.52
N TYR A 16 -3.65 -5.72 8.69
CA TYR A 16 -5.04 -5.99 9.02
C TYR A 16 -6.03 -5.38 8.01
N ASP A 17 -5.70 -4.21 7.48
CA ASP A 17 -6.44 -3.56 6.42
C ASP A 17 -5.53 -2.66 5.57
N ARG A 18 -6.08 -2.22 4.44
CA ARG A 18 -5.40 -1.33 3.50
C ARG A 18 -5.06 0.05 4.10
N THR A 19 -5.81 0.52 5.10
CA THR A 19 -5.57 1.81 5.75
C THR A 19 -4.29 1.75 6.58
N TYR A 20 -4.10 0.68 7.35
CA TYR A 20 -2.88 0.44 8.12
C TYR A 20 -1.67 0.35 7.19
N PHE A 21 -1.80 -0.38 6.08
CA PHE A 21 -0.75 -0.46 5.05
C PHE A 21 -0.41 0.91 4.45
N ASN A 22 -1.42 1.66 3.99
CA ASN A 22 -1.20 2.99 3.39
C ASN A 22 -0.52 3.95 4.36
N ARG A 23 -0.88 3.90 5.64
CA ARG A 23 -0.29 4.74 6.68
C ARG A 23 1.18 4.39 6.91
N ALA A 24 1.48 3.12 7.18
CA ALA A 24 2.85 2.65 7.40
C ALA A 24 3.74 2.92 6.18
N PHE A 25 3.21 2.68 4.98
CA PHE A 25 3.93 2.93 3.73
C PHE A 25 4.24 4.41 3.54
N LYS A 26 3.29 5.30 3.86
CA LYS A 26 3.51 6.75 3.79
C LYS A 26 4.50 7.24 4.84
N GLU A 27 4.44 6.72 6.06
CA GLU A 27 5.40 7.06 7.12
C GLU A 27 6.83 6.67 6.71
N PHE A 28 7.01 5.55 6.01
CA PHE A 28 8.32 5.07 5.57
C PHE A 28 8.83 5.75 4.28
N THR A 29 7.97 5.97 3.29
CA THR A 29 8.37 6.41 1.94
C THR A 29 8.06 7.88 1.64
N ASN A 30 7.27 8.55 2.48
CA ASN A 30 6.62 9.85 2.22
C ASN A 30 5.73 9.88 0.96
N LEU A 31 5.41 8.71 0.38
CA LEU A 31 4.57 8.56 -0.79
C LEU A 31 3.40 7.63 -0.46
N SER A 32 2.30 7.76 -1.19
CA SER A 32 1.28 6.69 -1.18
C SER A 32 1.73 5.52 -2.08
N PRO A 33 1.29 4.28 -1.79
CA PRO A 33 1.59 3.14 -2.64
C PRO A 33 1.23 3.37 -4.12
N LEU A 34 0.08 3.99 -4.38
CA LEU A 34 -0.36 4.33 -5.74
C LEU A 34 0.60 5.29 -6.44
N GLN A 35 1.11 6.32 -5.76
CA GLN A 35 2.06 7.27 -6.35
C GLN A 35 3.39 6.62 -6.73
N LEU A 36 3.84 5.62 -5.96
CA LEU A 36 5.06 4.90 -6.28
C LEU A 36 4.84 3.94 -7.46
N PHE A 37 3.77 3.14 -7.42
CA PHE A 37 3.53 2.07 -8.40
C PHE A 37 2.80 2.51 -9.67
N GLN A 38 2.41 3.78 -9.80
CA GLN A 38 1.98 4.37 -11.09
C GLN A 38 3.13 5.05 -11.83
N LYS A 39 4.28 5.27 -11.19
CA LYS A 39 5.47 5.86 -11.81
C LYS A 39 6.43 4.84 -12.43
N ILE A 40 6.09 3.56 -12.36
CA ILE A 40 6.83 2.42 -12.93
C ILE A 40 5.89 1.71 -13.89
#